data_AF-A0A924HK42-F1
#
_entry.id   AF-A0A924HK42-F1
#
_cell.length_a   1.000
_cell.length_b   1.000
_cell.length_c   1.000
_cell.angle_alpha   90.00
_cell.angle_beta   90.00
_cell.angle_gamma   90.00
#
_symmetry.space_group_name_H-M   'P 1'
#
loop_
_entity.id
_entity.type
_entity.pdbx_description
1 polymer ?
#
loop_
_entity_poly.entity_id
_entity_poly.type
_entity_poly.pdbx_seq_one_letter_code
_entity_poly.pdbx_strand_id
1 'polypeptide(L)'
;MQNSLQKIHHGSIVHLTLKTIVFLILILGFKKTTLGQTSGSVGIGTTTPYSNAVLDISSTTKGLLLPRLSIQQRDILTPKINATANGLIIYNTTSLRFNYWDGFKWNDVGAGASGKDGTVWYAGNGVPTNSTGKATDFYLDNASGDVYQKDLTNIWVRFPVSNPVNLKNANKRE
;
A
#
# COMPACT_ATOMS: atom_id res chain seq x y z
N MET A 1 -36.14 -71.34 -32.10
CA MET A 1 -34.90 -70.53 -32.01
C MET A 1 -35.13 -69.01 -32.11
N GLN A 2 -36.22 -68.50 -32.70
CA GLN A 2 -36.41 -67.04 -32.82
C GLN A 2 -36.71 -66.29 -31.51
N ASN A 3 -37.37 -66.91 -30.54
CA ASN A 3 -37.75 -66.24 -29.28
C ASN A 3 -36.55 -65.92 -28.36
N SER A 4 -35.44 -66.67 -28.45
CA SER A 4 -34.25 -66.39 -27.63
C SER A 4 -33.45 -65.20 -28.14
N LEU A 5 -33.32 -65.05 -29.47
CA LEU A 5 -32.64 -63.92 -30.09
C LEU A 5 -33.38 -62.59 -29.82
N GLN A 6 -34.71 -62.60 -29.95
CA GLN A 6 -35.54 -61.43 -29.63
C GLN A 6 -35.33 -60.97 -28.17
N LYS A 7 -35.27 -61.89 -27.20
CA LYS A 7 -35.02 -61.55 -25.77
C LYS A 7 -33.64 -60.93 -25.53
N ILE A 8 -32.61 -61.40 -26.22
CA ILE A 8 -31.23 -60.89 -26.10
C ILE A 8 -31.10 -59.49 -26.72
N HIS A 9 -31.75 -59.25 -27.87
CA HIS A 9 -31.76 -57.92 -28.49
C HIS A 9 -32.53 -56.89 -27.64
N HIS A 10 -33.69 -57.25 -27.09
CA HIS A 10 -34.46 -56.34 -26.24
C HIS A 10 -33.72 -55.98 -24.94
N GLY A 11 -33.13 -56.96 -24.24
CA GLY A 11 -32.40 -56.69 -22.99
C GLY A 11 -31.14 -55.82 -23.19
N SER A 12 -30.38 -56.07 -24.26
CA SER A 12 -29.15 -55.33 -24.56
C SER A 12 -29.43 -53.89 -24.99
N ILE A 13 -30.49 -53.66 -25.78
CA ILE A 13 -30.92 -52.32 -26.21
C ILE A 13 -31.47 -51.51 -25.02
N VAL A 14 -32.22 -52.12 -24.10
CA VAL A 14 -32.75 -51.45 -22.90
C VAL A 14 -31.61 -51.03 -21.95
N HIS A 15 -30.59 -51.87 -21.79
CA HIS A 15 -29.44 -51.53 -20.95
C HIS A 15 -28.56 -50.42 -21.57
N LEU A 16 -28.43 -50.40 -22.90
CA LEU A 16 -27.71 -49.35 -23.60
C LEU A 16 -28.46 -48.01 -23.51
N THR A 17 -29.77 -48.01 -23.76
CA THR A 17 -30.62 -46.80 -23.70
C THR A 17 -30.70 -46.21 -22.30
N LEU A 18 -30.80 -47.03 -21.25
CA LEU A 18 -30.83 -46.55 -19.86
C LEU A 18 -29.50 -45.90 -19.44
N LYS A 19 -28.35 -46.47 -19.84
CA LYS A 19 -27.03 -45.88 -19.58
C LYS A 19 -26.85 -44.54 -20.27
N THR A 20 -27.33 -44.41 -21.52
CA THR A 20 -27.28 -43.15 -22.26
C THR A 20 -28.17 -42.08 -21.62
N ILE A 21 -29.36 -42.43 -21.13
CA ILE A 21 -30.24 -41.50 -20.40
C ILE A 21 -29.61 -41.03 -19.09
N VAL A 22 -29.02 -41.93 -18.31
CA VAL A 22 -28.32 -41.56 -17.06
C VAL A 22 -27.11 -40.67 -17.35
N PHE A 23 -26.36 -40.94 -18.41
CA PHE A 23 -25.24 -40.11 -18.85
C PHE A 23 -25.69 -38.70 -19.30
N LEU A 24 -26.82 -38.60 -20.01
CA LEU A 24 -27.42 -37.32 -20.40
C LEU A 24 -27.96 -36.55 -19.19
N ILE A 25 -28.59 -37.22 -18.22
CA ILE A 25 -29.05 -36.58 -16.97
C ILE A 25 -27.86 -36.11 -16.13
N LEU A 26 -26.73 -36.83 -16.11
CA LEU A 26 -25.52 -36.36 -15.45
C LEU A 26 -24.99 -35.10 -16.13
N ILE A 27 -24.86 -35.08 -17.45
CA ILE A 27 -24.31 -33.94 -18.21
C ILE A 27 -25.23 -32.70 -18.14
N LEU A 28 -26.55 -32.89 -18.21
CA LEU A 28 -27.53 -31.81 -18.18
C LEU A 28 -27.92 -31.39 -16.75
N GLY A 29 -27.69 -32.26 -15.76
CA GLY A 29 -27.99 -32.04 -14.34
C GLY A 29 -26.92 -31.25 -13.58
N PHE A 30 -25.67 -31.21 -14.07
CA PHE A 30 -24.67 -30.24 -13.61
C PHE A 30 -24.99 -28.85 -14.19
N LYS A 31 -26.05 -28.20 -13.67
CA LYS A 31 -26.10 -26.74 -13.76
C LYS A 31 -24.81 -26.23 -13.12
N LYS A 32 -24.03 -25.41 -13.83
CA LYS A 32 -22.91 -24.69 -13.23
C LYS A 32 -23.45 -23.96 -12.01
N THR A 33 -23.13 -24.44 -10.81
CA THR A 33 -23.28 -23.66 -9.59
C THR A 33 -22.19 -22.59 -9.66
N THR A 34 -22.47 -21.50 -10.38
CA THR A 34 -21.57 -20.34 -10.45
C THR A 34 -21.52 -19.72 -9.06
N LEU A 35 -20.51 -20.09 -8.29
CA LEU A 35 -20.13 -19.33 -7.11
C LEU A 35 -19.46 -18.04 -7.61
N GLY A 36 -20.24 -16.95 -7.70
CA GLY A 36 -19.74 -15.58 -7.71
C GLY A 36 -19.32 -14.95 -9.05
N GLN A 37 -19.44 -15.62 -10.20
CA GLN A 37 -19.07 -15.03 -11.50
C GLN A 37 -20.30 -14.55 -12.28
N THR A 38 -20.78 -13.36 -11.95
CA THR A 38 -21.77 -12.65 -12.78
C THR A 38 -21.00 -11.94 -13.88
N SER A 39 -21.05 -12.48 -15.11
CA SER A 39 -20.55 -11.88 -16.37
C SER A 39 -19.41 -10.86 -16.22
N GLY A 40 -18.19 -11.34 -15.94
CA GLY A 40 -16.97 -10.51 -15.93
C GLY A 40 -16.53 -9.94 -14.57
N SER A 41 -17.34 -10.05 -13.53
CA SER A 41 -16.99 -9.65 -12.16
C SER A 41 -17.04 -10.84 -11.18
N VAL A 42 -16.20 -10.79 -10.15
CA VAL A 42 -16.14 -11.76 -9.06
C VAL A 42 -16.71 -11.11 -7.80
N GLY A 43 -17.80 -11.67 -7.28
CA GLY A 43 -18.35 -11.32 -5.97
C GLY A 43 -17.96 -12.33 -4.88
N ILE A 44 -17.42 -11.85 -3.76
CA ILE A 44 -17.17 -12.65 -2.56
C ILE A 44 -18.01 -12.07 -1.42
N GLY A 45 -19.00 -12.83 -0.93
CA GLY A 45 -19.93 -12.36 0.11
C GLY A 45 -21.00 -11.38 -0.40
N THR A 46 -21.10 -11.17 -1.71
CA THR A 46 -22.18 -10.45 -2.40
C THR A 46 -22.61 -11.21 -3.66
N THR A 47 -23.90 -11.13 -4.01
CA THR A 47 -24.45 -11.65 -5.28
C THR A 47 -24.58 -10.58 -6.35
N THR A 48 -24.43 -9.31 -5.96
CA THR A 48 -24.50 -8.14 -6.85
C THR A 48 -23.22 -7.34 -6.67
N PRO A 49 -22.11 -7.74 -7.32
CA PRO A 49 -20.88 -6.96 -7.31
C PRO A 49 -21.14 -5.54 -7.81
N TYR A 50 -20.41 -4.56 -7.27
CA TYR A 50 -20.45 -3.20 -7.77
C TYR A 50 -20.11 -3.14 -9.26
N SER A 51 -20.90 -2.39 -10.03
CA SER A 51 -20.85 -2.40 -11.50
C SER A 51 -19.49 -2.04 -12.12
N ASN A 52 -18.66 -1.26 -11.42
CA ASN A 52 -17.31 -0.89 -11.86
C ASN A 52 -16.19 -1.71 -11.19
N ALA A 53 -16.53 -2.80 -10.48
CA ALA A 53 -15.57 -3.67 -9.81
C ALA A 53 -15.43 -5.00 -10.55
N VAL A 54 -14.19 -5.36 -10.90
CA VAL A 54 -13.87 -6.73 -11.35
C VAL A 54 -13.86 -7.70 -10.17
N LEU A 55 -13.53 -7.22 -8.96
CA LEU A 55 -13.59 -7.98 -7.71
C LEU A 55 -14.28 -7.13 -6.64
N ASP A 56 -15.39 -7.61 -6.11
CA ASP A 56 -16.12 -7.01 -5.00
C ASP A 56 -16.17 -7.99 -3.82
N ILE A 57 -15.74 -7.56 -2.64
CA ILE A 57 -15.66 -8.37 -1.43
C ILE A 57 -16.47 -7.68 -0.34
N SER A 58 -17.56 -8.32 0.08
CA SER A 58 -18.40 -7.85 1.17
C SER A 58 -18.33 -8.81 2.36
N SER A 59 -17.95 -8.30 3.53
CA SER A 59 -17.97 -9.04 4.78
C SER A 59 -18.02 -8.07 5.96
N THR A 60 -18.74 -8.44 7.02
CA THR A 60 -18.75 -7.71 8.30
C THR A 60 -17.81 -8.32 9.34
N THR A 61 -17.22 -9.50 9.06
CA THR A 61 -16.44 -10.29 10.02
C THR A 61 -15.07 -10.73 9.49
N LYS A 62 -14.77 -10.50 8.20
CA LYS A 62 -13.51 -10.89 7.55
C LYS A 62 -12.94 -9.73 6.75
N GLY A 63 -11.64 -9.76 6.51
CA GLY A 63 -10.92 -8.82 5.65
C GLY A 63 -10.20 -9.49 4.49
N LEU A 64 -9.55 -8.69 3.65
CA LEU A 64 -8.68 -9.15 2.57
C LEU A 64 -7.24 -9.28 3.10
N LEU A 65 -6.69 -10.50 3.07
CA LEU A 65 -5.27 -10.72 3.36
C LEU A 65 -4.47 -10.66 2.05
N LEU A 66 -3.75 -9.55 1.85
CA LEU A 66 -2.84 -9.37 0.72
C LEU A 66 -1.55 -10.20 0.89
N PRO A 67 -0.77 -10.45 -0.18
CA PRO A 67 0.53 -11.09 -0.07
C PRO A 67 1.41 -10.38 0.97
N ARG A 68 1.97 -11.15 1.90
CA ARG A 68 2.80 -10.65 3.00
C ARG A 68 4.25 -11.02 2.74
N LEU A 69 5.09 -10.02 2.48
CA LEU A 69 6.48 -10.22 2.08
C LEU A 69 7.42 -9.41 2.98
N SER A 70 8.59 -9.94 3.32
CA SER A 70 9.69 -9.11 3.83
C SER A 70 10.23 -8.20 2.73
N ILE A 71 11.06 -7.20 3.08
CA ILE A 71 11.76 -6.37 2.08
C ILE A 71 12.52 -7.24 1.06
N GLN A 72 13.25 -8.25 1.56
CA GLN A 72 14.04 -9.15 0.71
C GLN A 72 13.14 -9.93 -0.27
N GLN A 73 12.00 -10.45 0.20
CA GLN A 73 11.06 -11.20 -0.64
C GLN A 73 10.35 -10.29 -1.67
N ARG A 74 10.01 -9.06 -1.29
CA ARG A 74 9.45 -8.05 -2.18
C ARG A 74 10.43 -7.68 -3.29
N ASP A 75 11.70 -7.46 -2.94
CA ASP A 75 12.71 -6.99 -3.90
C ASP A 75 13.09 -8.06 -4.93
N ILE A 76 12.86 -9.35 -4.65
CA ILE A 76 12.92 -10.44 -5.64
C ILE A 76 11.88 -10.26 -6.76
N LEU A 77 10.77 -9.57 -6.50
CA LEU A 77 9.76 -9.29 -7.51
C LEU A 77 10.19 -8.21 -8.49
N THR A 78 11.00 -7.24 -8.06
CA THR A 78 11.42 -6.07 -8.85
C THR A 78 11.93 -6.40 -10.26
N PRO A 79 12.83 -7.39 -10.49
CA PRO A 79 13.27 -7.73 -11.84
C PRO A 79 12.21 -8.44 -12.70
N LYS A 80 11.08 -8.88 -12.11
CA LYS A 80 10.00 -9.63 -12.77
C LYS A 80 8.78 -8.77 -13.07
N ILE A 81 8.68 -7.59 -12.47
CA ILE A 81 7.57 -6.66 -12.62
C ILE A 81 8.05 -5.39 -13.32
N ASN A 82 7.21 -4.78 -14.14
CA ASN A 82 7.55 -3.59 -14.92
C ASN A 82 6.41 -2.55 -14.82
N ALA A 83 6.45 -1.52 -15.67
CA ALA A 83 5.45 -0.44 -15.68
C ALA A 83 4.00 -0.93 -15.80
N THR A 84 3.74 -2.08 -16.43
CA THR A 84 2.38 -2.64 -16.57
C THR A 84 1.80 -3.16 -15.25
N ALA A 85 2.64 -3.43 -14.25
CA ALA A 85 2.22 -3.85 -12.91
C ALA A 85 1.95 -2.65 -11.98
N ASN A 86 1.85 -1.43 -12.50
CA ASN A 86 1.49 -0.25 -11.71
C ASN A 86 0.19 -0.51 -10.92
N GLY A 87 0.22 -0.23 -9.61
CA GLY A 87 -0.89 -0.48 -8.70
C GLY A 87 -0.88 -1.87 -8.06
N LEU A 88 0.15 -2.70 -8.30
CA LEU A 88 0.33 -3.96 -7.56
C LEU A 88 0.60 -3.65 -6.08
N ILE A 89 -0.15 -4.28 -5.18
CA ILE A 89 -0.12 -4.01 -3.73
C ILE A 89 0.28 -5.27 -2.95
N ILE A 90 1.12 -5.08 -1.93
CA ILE A 90 1.48 -6.08 -0.93
C ILE A 90 1.46 -5.48 0.48
N TYR A 91 1.49 -6.33 1.51
CA TYR A 91 1.83 -5.91 2.87
C TYR A 91 3.28 -6.28 3.19
N ASN A 92 4.11 -5.28 3.48
CA ASN A 92 5.51 -5.48 3.85
C ASN A 92 5.63 -5.79 5.33
N THR A 93 6.09 -7.00 5.67
CA THR A 93 6.20 -7.47 7.05
C THR A 93 7.43 -6.94 7.79
N THR A 94 8.40 -6.36 7.06
CA THR A 94 9.57 -5.72 7.66
C THR A 94 9.29 -4.26 8.02
N SER A 95 8.69 -3.49 7.11
CA SER A 95 8.33 -2.08 7.36
C SER A 95 6.97 -1.90 8.03
N LEU A 96 6.18 -2.97 8.15
CA LEU A 96 4.81 -2.98 8.70
C LEU A 96 3.88 -2.01 7.98
N ARG A 97 4.01 -1.95 6.65
CA ARG A 97 3.26 -1.02 5.79
C ARG A 97 2.76 -1.71 4.53
N PHE A 98 1.66 -1.22 3.99
CA PHE A 98 1.30 -1.56 2.61
C PHE A 98 2.31 -0.94 1.66
N ASN A 99 2.74 -1.70 0.67
CA ASN A 99 3.58 -1.19 -0.42
C ASN A 99 2.82 -1.33 -1.74
N TYR A 100 2.97 -0.35 -2.62
CA TYR A 100 2.49 -0.42 -3.99
C TYR A 100 3.61 -0.19 -4.99
N TRP A 101 3.51 -0.81 -6.15
CA TRP A 101 4.42 -0.58 -7.27
C TRP A 101 3.93 0.61 -8.11
N ASP A 102 4.77 1.62 -8.32
CA ASP A 102 4.44 2.81 -9.14
C ASP A 102 4.76 2.65 -10.63
N GLY A 103 5.26 1.47 -11.01
CA GLY A 103 5.77 1.18 -12.35
C GLY A 103 7.29 1.07 -12.42
N PHE A 104 8.01 1.66 -11.45
CA PHE A 104 9.47 1.73 -11.40
C PHE A 104 10.07 1.30 -10.05
N LYS A 105 9.36 1.55 -8.94
CA LYS A 105 9.80 1.20 -7.59
C LYS A 105 8.62 0.92 -6.66
N TRP A 106 8.95 0.31 -5.53
CA TRP A 106 8.04 0.13 -4.41
C TRP A 106 7.93 1.40 -3.57
N ASN A 107 6.70 1.81 -3.27
CA ASN A 107 6.41 2.95 -2.40
C ASN A 107 5.51 2.50 -1.25
N ASP A 108 5.63 3.19 -0.11
CA ASP A 108 4.72 3.00 1.02
C ASP A 108 3.37 3.67 0.73
N VAL A 109 2.27 2.98 1.03
CA VAL A 109 0.94 3.59 1.07
C VAL A 109 0.85 4.50 2.29
N GLY A 110 0.37 5.74 2.10
CA GLY A 110 0.17 6.69 3.20
C GLY A 110 1.43 7.33 3.75
N ALA A 111 2.58 7.18 3.07
CA ALA A 111 3.74 8.00 3.39
C ALA A 111 3.45 9.47 3.05
N GLY A 112 3.45 10.32 4.07
CA GLY A 112 3.38 11.76 3.89
C GLY A 112 4.65 12.30 3.22
N ALA A 113 4.55 13.49 2.65
CA ALA A 113 5.75 14.21 2.23
C ALA A 113 6.68 14.39 3.42
N SER A 114 7.99 14.32 3.19
CA SER A 114 8.96 14.73 4.19
C SER A 114 8.62 16.14 4.68
N GLY A 115 8.74 16.36 6.00
CA GLY A 115 8.64 17.71 6.55
C GLY A 115 9.66 18.63 5.87
N LYS A 116 9.34 19.91 5.73
CA LYS A 116 10.34 20.91 5.35
C LYS A 116 11.46 20.91 6.38
N ASP A 117 12.70 21.16 5.94
CA ASP A 117 13.81 21.42 6.85
C ASP A 117 13.38 22.47 7.88
N GLY A 118 13.59 22.16 9.16
CA GLY A 118 13.35 23.11 10.24
C GLY A 118 14.44 24.17 10.31
N THR A 119 14.24 25.11 11.22
CA THR A 119 15.25 26.09 11.61
C THR A 119 16.49 25.42 12.21
N VAL A 120 17.67 25.86 11.77
CA VAL A 120 18.98 25.39 12.26
C VAL A 120 19.63 26.45 13.16
N TRP A 121 20.32 26.01 14.20
CA TRP A 121 21.18 26.85 15.04
C TRP A 121 22.65 26.65 14.65
N TYR A 122 23.29 27.74 14.27
CA TYR A 122 24.73 27.82 13.99
C TYR A 122 25.46 28.51 15.15
N ALA A 123 26.78 28.33 15.22
CA ALA A 123 27.63 29.08 16.13
C ALA A 123 29.02 29.31 15.50
N GLY A 124 29.66 30.42 15.87
CA GLY A 124 31.01 30.75 15.44
C GLY A 124 31.48 32.05 16.07
N ASN A 125 32.64 32.56 15.65
CA ASN A 125 33.20 33.79 16.19
C ASN A 125 32.92 34.96 15.25
N GLY A 126 32.31 36.03 15.77
CA GLY A 126 31.95 37.24 15.03
C GLY A 126 30.57 37.20 14.37
N VAL A 127 30.23 38.28 13.66
CA VAL A 127 28.96 38.43 12.94
C VAL A 127 28.88 37.41 11.79
N PRO A 128 27.78 36.64 11.66
CA PRO A 128 27.64 35.63 10.60
C PRO A 128 27.56 36.24 9.20
N THR A 129 28.08 35.52 8.21
CA THR A 129 27.98 35.90 6.80
C THR A 129 26.64 35.47 6.19
N ASN A 130 26.12 36.23 5.22
CA ASN A 130 24.84 35.91 4.55
C ASN A 130 24.89 34.62 3.70
N SER A 131 26.06 34.01 3.49
CA SER A 131 26.17 32.68 2.84
C SER A 131 25.90 31.52 3.81
N THR A 132 25.93 31.75 5.12
CA THR A 132 25.64 30.73 6.15
C THR A 132 24.14 30.64 6.41
N GLY A 133 23.58 29.42 6.44
CA GLY A 133 22.18 29.16 6.77
C GLY A 133 21.17 29.62 5.73
N LYS A 134 19.90 29.36 6.02
CA LYS A 134 18.71 29.76 5.26
C LYS A 134 17.87 30.73 6.11
N ALA A 135 16.92 31.41 5.49
CA ALA A 135 15.94 32.22 6.21
C ALA A 135 15.34 31.45 7.40
N THR A 136 15.10 32.15 8.50
CA THR A 136 14.65 31.68 9.83
C THR A 136 15.72 31.05 10.72
N ASP A 137 16.91 30.73 10.22
CA ASP A 137 18.01 30.16 11.01
C ASP A 137 18.50 31.11 12.11
N PHE A 138 19.06 30.53 13.16
CA PHE A 138 19.68 31.25 14.29
C PHE A 138 21.20 31.09 14.26
N TYR A 139 21.91 32.08 14.77
CA TYR A 139 23.36 32.04 14.92
C TYR A 139 23.78 32.64 16.26
N LEU A 140 24.63 31.95 16.99
CA LEU A 140 25.31 32.45 18.18
C LEU A 140 26.73 32.91 17.83
N ASP A 141 27.03 34.17 18.08
CA ASP A 141 28.41 34.66 18.07
C ASP A 141 29.06 34.35 19.43
N ASN A 142 30.01 33.42 19.44
CA ASN A 142 30.74 32.98 20.62
C ASN A 142 31.72 34.03 21.17
N ALA A 143 32.07 35.04 20.38
CA ALA A 143 32.98 36.10 20.81
C ALA A 143 32.23 37.20 21.60
N SER A 144 31.03 37.57 21.13
CA SER A 144 30.23 38.63 21.74
C SER A 144 29.07 38.11 22.62
N GLY A 145 28.65 36.85 22.42
CA GLY A 145 27.44 36.28 23.00
C GLY A 145 26.15 36.70 22.29
N ASP A 146 26.24 37.43 21.18
CA ASP A 146 25.08 37.92 20.43
C ASP A 146 24.39 36.81 19.63
N VAL A 147 23.06 36.87 19.60
CA VAL A 147 22.25 35.98 18.76
C VAL A 147 21.72 36.76 17.56
N TYR A 148 21.80 36.12 16.39
CA TYR A 148 21.27 36.62 15.14
C TYR A 148 20.17 35.67 14.64
N GLN A 149 19.14 36.20 14.00
CA GLN A 149 18.23 35.42 13.16
C GLN A 149 18.33 35.89 11.73
N LYS A 150 18.38 34.91 10.82
CA LYS A 150 18.34 35.19 9.40
C LYS A 150 16.91 35.49 8.99
N ASP A 151 16.67 36.68 8.46
CA ASP A 151 15.33 37.09 8.02
C ASP A 151 14.90 36.39 6.72
N LEU A 152 13.67 36.66 6.27
CA LEU A 152 13.13 36.11 5.02
C LEU A 152 13.85 36.62 3.76
N THR A 153 14.68 37.65 3.88
CA THR A 153 15.52 38.18 2.80
C THR A 153 16.94 37.61 2.82
N ASN A 154 17.21 36.61 3.67
CA ASN A 154 18.50 35.96 3.87
C ASN A 154 19.59 36.89 4.44
N ILE A 155 19.20 37.88 5.24
CA ILE A 155 20.12 38.77 5.95
C ILE A 155 20.11 38.41 7.43
N TRP A 156 21.31 38.32 8.03
CA TRP A 156 21.43 38.14 9.47
C TRP A 156 21.11 39.44 10.20
N VAL A 157 20.03 39.41 10.98
CA VAL A 157 19.62 40.52 11.84
C VAL A 157 19.93 40.12 13.27
N ARG A 158 20.72 40.94 13.97
CA ARG A 158 20.96 40.76 15.41
C ARG A 158 19.63 40.88 16.13
N PHE A 159 19.30 39.92 16.99
CA PHE A 159 18.13 40.07 17.85
C PHE A 159 18.31 41.31 18.73
N PRO A 160 17.38 42.28 18.68
CA PRO A 160 17.48 43.45 19.53
C PRO A 160 17.22 43.02 20.98
N VAL A 161 18.25 42.99 21.80
CA VAL A 161 18.11 42.94 23.26
C VAL A 161 17.70 44.31 23.77
N SER A 162 16.44 44.70 23.53
CA SER A 162 15.83 45.81 24.29
C SER A 162 15.67 45.46 25.77
N ASN A 163 15.78 44.18 26.13
CA ASN A 163 16.02 43.74 27.49
C ASN A 163 16.81 42.41 27.44
N PRO A 164 18.12 42.36 27.75
CA PRO A 164 18.82 41.08 27.80
C PRO A 164 18.11 40.18 28.82
N VAL A 165 17.73 38.98 28.41
CA VAL A 165 17.24 37.97 29.35
C VAL A 165 18.38 37.73 30.34
N ASN A 166 18.19 38.15 31.59
CA ASN A 166 19.18 37.96 32.63
C ASN A 166 19.28 36.47 32.96
N LEU A 167 20.21 35.76 32.31
CA LEU A 167 20.48 34.35 32.57
C LEU A 167 21.37 34.10 33.80
N LYS A 168 21.76 35.14 34.57
CA LYS A 168 22.69 34.98 35.72
C LYS A 168 22.20 34.04 36.84
N ASN A 169 20.97 33.50 36.77
CA ASN A 169 20.48 32.49 37.70
C ASN A 169 19.71 31.34 37.03
N ALA A 170 19.74 31.19 35.70
CA ALA A 170 18.94 30.16 35.01
C ALA A 170 19.34 28.71 35.35
N ASN A 171 20.51 28.51 35.98
CA ASN A 171 20.98 27.21 36.49
C ASN A 171 20.70 26.98 37.98
N LYS A 172 19.95 27.85 38.67
CA LYS A 172 19.45 27.52 40.01
C LYS A 172 18.29 26.56 39.85
N ARG A 173 18.59 25.26 39.97
CA ARG A 173 17.57 24.27 40.34
C ARG A 173 17.01 24.70 41.70
N GLU A 174 15.76 25.15 41.72
CA GLU A 174 14.93 25.06 42.92
C GLU A 174 14.54 23.59 43.15
#